data_AF-A0AAW1DRD0-F1
#
_entry.id   AF-A0AAW1DRD0-F1
#
_cell.length_a   1.000
_cell.length_b   1.000
_cell.length_c   1.000
_cell.angle_alpha   90.00
_cell.angle_beta   90.00
_cell.angle_gamma   90.00
#
_symmetry.space_group_name_H-M   'P 1'
#
loop_
_entity.id
_entity.type
_entity.pdbx_description
1 polymer ?
#
loop_
_entity_poly.entity_id
_entity_poly.type
_entity_poly.pdbx_seq_one_letter_code
_entity_poly.pdbx_strand_id
1 'polypeptide(L)'
;MSDDRPKKVNPVLIHEAAMKEKKFFKVYQEFRPDLKAESLMKKFYAKHDVLQDEETPQEYIELFRKYYEGIPKERVDYPETENQRYGWYTELLCGDARCDRILNYHRRQDPEIKLATILKKLQRKDKPFEGTPFKV
;
A
#
# COMPACT_ATOMS: atom_id res chain seq x y z
N MET A 1 -14.19 -36.49 -26.05
CA MET A 1 -15.05 -37.15 -25.05
C MET A 1 -14.50 -36.80 -23.69
N SER A 2 -15.10 -35.82 -23.02
CA SER A 2 -14.75 -35.42 -21.67
C SER A 2 -15.37 -36.40 -20.69
N ASP A 3 -14.55 -37.00 -19.84
CA ASP A 3 -14.89 -38.08 -18.93
C ASP A 3 -15.68 -37.50 -17.73
N ASP A 4 -17.01 -37.43 -17.88
CA ASP A 4 -17.95 -36.82 -16.94
C ASP A 4 -18.37 -37.80 -15.82
N ARG A 5 -17.38 -38.45 -15.19
CA ARG A 5 -17.63 -39.36 -14.06
C ARG A 5 -17.73 -38.57 -12.77
N PRO A 6 -18.77 -38.78 -11.93
CA PRO A 6 -18.91 -38.06 -10.67
C PRO A 6 -17.71 -38.36 -9.78
N LYS A 7 -16.98 -37.31 -9.38
CA LYS A 7 -15.85 -37.44 -8.45
C LYS A 7 -16.36 -38.07 -7.17
N LYS A 8 -15.84 -39.26 -6.81
CA LYS A 8 -16.16 -39.93 -5.55
C LYS A 8 -15.74 -39.02 -4.40
N VAL A 9 -16.71 -38.43 -3.72
CA VAL A 9 -16.46 -37.58 -2.56
C VAL A 9 -16.07 -38.49 -1.40
N ASN A 10 -14.88 -38.26 -0.82
CA ASN A 10 -14.36 -39.10 0.26
C ASN A 10 -15.13 -38.80 1.56
N PRO A 11 -15.89 -39.78 2.12
CA PRO A 11 -16.74 -39.54 3.28
C PRO A 11 -15.96 -39.14 4.53
N VAL A 12 -14.69 -39.55 4.64
CA VAL A 12 -13.81 -39.18 5.76
C VAL A 12 -13.53 -37.68 5.75
N LEU A 13 -13.24 -37.12 4.57
CA LEU A 13 -12.96 -35.68 4.43
C LEU A 13 -14.19 -34.83 4.74
N ILE A 14 -15.38 -35.30 4.35
CA ILE A 14 -16.64 -34.62 4.67
C ILE A 14 -16.85 -34.60 6.18
N HIS A 15 -16.63 -35.74 6.84
CA HIS A 15 -16.80 -35.86 8.28
C HIS A 15 -15.80 -34.99 9.05
N GLU A 16 -14.52 -34.97 8.64
CA GLU A 16 -13.50 -34.10 9.24
C GLU A 16 -13.84 -32.61 9.06
N ALA A 17 -14.30 -32.20 7.87
CA ALA A 17 -14.74 -30.83 7.62
C ALA A 17 -15.93 -30.44 8.54
N ALA A 18 -16.94 -31.30 8.64
CA ALA A 18 -18.10 -31.07 9.51
C ALA A 18 -17.70 -30.99 11.00
N MET A 19 -16.77 -31.84 11.46
CA MET A 19 -16.25 -31.80 12.83
C MET A 19 -15.45 -30.52 13.09
N LYS A 20 -14.68 -30.06 12.11
CA LYS A 20 -13.93 -28.80 12.18
C LYS A 20 -14.89 -27.62 12.26
N GLU A 21 -15.89 -27.56 11.38
CA GLU A 21 -16.93 -26.54 11.41
C GLU A 21 -17.65 -26.51 12.75
N LYS A 22 -18.10 -27.66 13.25
CA LYS A 22 -18.76 -27.76 14.57
C LYS A 22 -17.86 -27.27 15.71
N LYS A 23 -16.56 -27.56 15.67
CA LYS A 23 -15.60 -27.12 16.70
C LYS A 23 -15.38 -25.61 16.69
N PHE A 24 -15.40 -24.97 15.52
CA PHE A 24 -15.16 -23.53 15.36
C PHE A 24 -16.43 -22.71 15.16
N PHE A 25 -17.61 -23.35 15.14
CA PHE A 25 -18.90 -22.69 15.06
C PHE A 25 -19.11 -21.87 16.33
N LYS A 26 -19.20 -20.55 16.15
CA LYS A 26 -19.50 -19.60 17.22
C LYS A 26 -20.82 -18.92 16.87
N VAL A 27 -21.78 -19.02 17.76
CA VAL A 27 -23.02 -18.24 17.69
C VAL A 27 -22.73 -16.88 18.29
N TYR A 28 -22.82 -15.83 17.49
CA TYR A 28 -22.74 -14.46 17.97
C TYR A 28 -24.17 -13.95 18.18
N GLN A 29 -24.47 -13.47 19.40
CA GLN A 29 -25.75 -12.81 19.71
C GLN A 29 -25.77 -11.36 19.27
N GLU A 30 -24.59 -10.74 19.18
CA GLU A 30 -24.40 -9.35 18.81
C GLU A 30 -23.88 -9.24 17.37
N PHE A 31 -24.23 -8.15 16.69
CA PHE A 31 -23.77 -7.86 15.34
C PHE A 31 -22.25 -7.66 15.34
N ARG A 32 -21.57 -8.38 14.44
CA ARG A 32 -20.14 -8.24 14.20
C ARG A 32 -19.92 -7.82 12.75
N PRO A 33 -19.41 -6.60 12.49
CA PRO A 33 -19.19 -6.15 11.13
C PRO A 33 -18.10 -7.00 10.46
N ASP A 34 -18.41 -7.57 9.30
CA ASP A 34 -17.43 -8.20 8.43
C ASP A 34 -17.00 -7.22 7.33
N LEU A 35 -15.88 -6.55 7.57
CA LEU A 35 -15.34 -5.51 6.68
C LEU A 35 -14.62 -6.08 5.45
N LYS A 36 -14.46 -7.40 5.39
CA LYS A 36 -13.87 -8.10 4.25
C LYS A 36 -14.91 -8.76 3.36
N ALA A 37 -16.15 -8.85 3.82
CA ALA A 37 -17.25 -9.36 3.01
C ALA A 37 -17.43 -8.47 1.77
N GLU A 38 -17.47 -9.09 0.60
CA GLU A 38 -17.87 -8.39 -0.62
C GLU A 38 -19.32 -7.93 -0.46
N SER A 39 -19.60 -6.69 -0.87
CA SER A 39 -20.98 -6.23 -0.91
C SER A 39 -21.74 -7.11 -1.90
N LEU A 40 -22.75 -7.82 -1.41
CA LEU A 40 -23.73 -8.45 -2.27
C LEU A 40 -24.52 -7.32 -2.91
N MET A 41 -23.98 -6.76 -4.00
CA MET A 41 -24.68 -5.73 -4.75
C MET A 41 -26.02 -6.31 -5.17
N LYS A 42 -27.08 -5.68 -4.67
CA LYS A 42 -28.44 -5.97 -5.09
C LYS A 42 -28.48 -5.82 -6.60
N LYS A 43 -29.17 -6.73 -7.27
CA LYS A 43 -29.39 -6.62 -8.71
C LYS A 43 -30.01 -5.26 -8.96
N PHE A 44 -29.42 -4.46 -9.85
CA PHE A 44 -29.82 -3.07 -10.14
C PHE A 44 -31.34 -2.90 -10.40
N TYR A 45 -32.03 -3.96 -10.82
CA TYR A 45 -33.46 -3.96 -11.15
C TYR A 45 -34.39 -4.43 -10.02
N ALA A 46 -33.86 -4.77 -8.84
CA ALA A 46 -34.67 -5.26 -7.73
C ALA A 46 -35.45 -4.08 -7.11
N LYS A 47 -36.64 -3.81 -7.64
CA LYS A 47 -37.52 -2.70 -7.25
C LYS A 47 -37.98 -2.75 -5.79
N HIS A 48 -37.90 -3.92 -5.16
CA HIS A 48 -38.24 -4.16 -3.75
C HIS A 48 -37.07 -3.96 -2.79
N ASP A 49 -35.89 -3.64 -3.32
CA ASP A 49 -34.64 -3.65 -2.59
C ASP A 49 -34.15 -2.23 -2.23
N VAL A 50 -35.04 -1.25 -2.41
CA VAL A 50 -34.90 0.14 -1.98
C VAL A 50 -34.80 0.15 -0.46
N LEU A 51 -33.56 0.21 0.04
CA LEU A 51 -33.29 0.48 1.43
C LEU A 51 -33.84 1.87 1.73
N GLN A 52 -34.70 2.00 2.74
CA GLN A 52 -35.03 3.31 3.28
C GLN A 52 -33.78 3.80 4.02
N ASP A 53 -33.25 4.97 3.63
CA ASP A 53 -31.99 5.51 4.14
C ASP A 53 -31.98 5.73 5.67
N GLU A 54 -33.12 5.63 6.35
CA GLU A 54 -33.26 5.98 7.76
C GLU A 54 -32.89 4.87 8.75
N GLU A 55 -32.70 3.62 8.31
CA GLU A 55 -32.60 2.48 9.25
C GLU A 55 -31.16 2.04 9.57
N THR A 56 -30.14 2.69 9.00
CA THR A 56 -28.74 2.28 9.23
C THR A 56 -28.12 3.05 10.40
N PRO A 57 -27.66 2.39 11.47
CA PRO A 57 -26.96 3.05 12.56
C PRO A 57 -25.72 3.79 12.07
N GLN A 58 -25.61 5.06 12.47
CA GLN A 58 -24.51 5.95 12.08
C GLN A 58 -23.12 5.37 12.43
N GLU A 59 -23.03 4.66 13.57
CA GLU A 59 -21.81 3.99 14.03
C GLU A 59 -21.25 3.02 12.98
N TYR A 60 -22.11 2.30 12.25
CA TYR A 60 -21.66 1.38 11.20
C TYR A 60 -21.16 2.11 9.96
N ILE A 61 -21.81 3.22 9.59
CA ILE A 61 -21.38 4.07 8.48
C ILE A 61 -19.98 4.62 8.78
N GLU A 62 -19.77 5.13 9.99
CA GLU A 62 -18.47 5.64 10.44
C GLU A 62 -17.40 4.55 10.47
N LEU A 63 -17.77 3.34 10.89
CA LEU A 63 -16.86 2.19 10.91
C LEU A 63 -16.44 1.78 9.49
N PHE A 64 -17.36 1.71 8.54
CA PHE A 64 -17.04 1.45 7.13
C PHE A 64 -16.18 2.57 6.54
N ARG A 65 -16.54 3.82 6.82
CA ARG A 65 -15.77 4.98 6.37
C ARG A 65 -14.33 4.91 6.89
N LYS A 66 -14.14 4.65 8.19
CA LYS A 66 -12.81 4.50 8.80
C LYS A 66 -12.03 3.33 8.18
N TYR A 67 -12.70 2.24 7.81
CA TYR A 67 -12.04 1.09 7.19
C TYR A 67 -11.58 1.36 5.76
N TYR A 68 -12.43 1.97 4.92
CA TYR A 68 -12.15 2.18 3.49
C TYR A 68 -11.37 3.45 3.19
N GLU A 69 -11.62 4.55 3.90
CA GLU A 69 -10.94 5.84 3.70
C GLU A 69 -9.69 5.99 4.60
N GLY A 70 -9.67 5.30 5.75
CA GLY A 70 -8.62 5.46 6.76
C GLY A 70 -7.28 4.87 6.34
N ILE A 71 -6.21 5.55 6.76
CA ILE A 71 -4.83 5.08 6.58
C ILE A 71 -4.58 3.92 7.56
N PRO A 72 -3.78 2.89 7.19
CA PRO A 72 -3.45 1.79 8.11
C PRO A 72 -3.03 2.23 9.53
N LYS A 73 -2.27 3.34 9.66
CA LYS A 73 -1.87 3.92 10.95
C LYS A 73 -3.01 4.37 11.86
N GLU A 74 -4.15 4.73 11.29
CA GLU A 74 -5.33 5.18 12.06
C GLU A 74 -6.21 4.00 12.51
N ARG A 75 -5.96 2.83 11.92
CA ARG A 75 -6.76 1.62 12.12
C ARG A 75 -6.09 0.63 13.06
N VAL A 76 -4.76 0.53 13.03
CA VAL A 76 -3.99 -0.42 13.83
C VAL A 76 -2.78 0.27 14.46
N ASP A 77 -2.45 -0.12 15.69
CA ASP A 77 -1.33 0.47 16.44
C ASP A 77 0.04 0.05 15.89
N TYR A 78 0.08 -1.07 15.17
CA TYR A 78 1.30 -1.67 14.62
C TYR A 78 1.07 -2.16 13.17
N PRO A 79 2.10 -2.17 12.31
CA PRO A 79 1.94 -2.63 10.93
C PRO A 79 1.68 -4.14 10.91
N GLU A 80 0.54 -4.55 10.36
CA GLU A 80 0.13 -5.96 10.25
C GLU A 80 0.84 -6.69 9.11
N THR A 81 1.36 -5.96 8.12
CA THR A 81 2.04 -6.52 6.94
C THR A 81 3.41 -5.91 6.71
N GLU A 82 4.32 -6.65 6.07
CA GLU A 82 5.66 -6.14 5.69
C GLU A 82 5.58 -4.94 4.74
N ASN A 83 4.60 -4.92 3.83
CA ASN A 83 4.41 -3.77 2.95
C ASN A 83 4.05 -2.50 3.72
N GLN A 84 3.26 -2.62 4.79
CA GLN A 84 2.95 -1.48 5.66
C GLN A 84 4.18 -1.00 6.43
N ARG A 85 5.10 -1.89 6.83
CA ARG A 85 6.31 -1.52 7.57
C ARG A 85 7.18 -0.49 6.83
N TYR A 86 7.31 -0.61 5.50
CA TYR A 86 8.10 0.35 4.71
C TYR A 86 7.60 1.79 4.84
N GLY A 87 6.28 1.98 4.92
CA GLY A 87 5.66 3.31 5.09
C GLY A 87 5.30 3.65 6.55
N TRP A 88 5.54 2.75 7.49
CA TRP A 88 5.12 2.91 8.88
C TRP A 88 6.02 3.89 9.63
N TYR A 89 7.33 3.82 9.40
CA TYR A 89 8.31 4.70 10.02
C TYR A 89 8.77 5.73 9.00
N THR A 90 8.09 6.88 8.99
CA THR A 90 8.43 8.01 8.12
C THR A 90 9.63 8.81 8.63
N GLU A 91 9.89 8.71 9.93
CA GLU A 91 11.05 9.33 10.56
C GLU A 91 12.26 8.42 10.39
N LEU A 92 13.39 9.01 10.02
CA LEU A 92 14.65 8.30 9.97
C LEU A 92 15.03 7.86 11.38
N LEU A 93 15.35 6.57 11.55
CA LEU A 93 15.83 5.99 12.80
C LEU A 93 17.08 6.70 13.37
N CYS A 94 17.82 7.40 12.50
CA CYS A 94 18.97 8.22 12.87
C CYS A 94 18.72 9.65 12.34
N GLY A 95 18.27 10.55 13.23
CA GLY A 95 17.80 11.94 13.01
C GLY A 95 18.00 12.59 11.63
N ASP A 96 18.49 13.84 11.59
CA ASP A 96 18.81 14.47 10.30
C ASP A 96 20.08 13.80 9.78
N ALA A 97 19.92 12.69 9.06
CA ALA A 97 21.00 11.87 8.51
C ALA A 97 21.99 12.70 7.68
N ARG A 98 21.66 13.95 7.32
CA ARG A 98 22.54 14.97 6.71
C ARG A 98 23.78 15.30 7.53
N CYS A 99 23.74 15.11 8.85
CA CYS A 99 24.87 15.37 9.74
C CYS A 99 25.85 14.18 9.86
N ASP A 100 25.46 12.99 9.39
CA ASP A 100 26.35 11.83 9.43
C ASP A 100 27.46 11.99 8.39
N ARG A 101 28.69 12.15 8.89
CA ARG A 101 29.91 12.33 8.08
C ARG A 101 30.22 11.10 7.22
N ILE A 102 29.90 9.89 7.69
CA ILE A 102 30.23 8.64 6.99
C ILE A 102 29.27 8.46 5.82
N LEU A 103 27.96 8.61 6.05
CA LEU A 103 26.94 8.45 5.02
C LEU A 103 26.95 9.59 3.97
N ASN A 104 27.33 10.81 4.34
CA ASN A 104 27.32 11.97 3.44
C ASN A 104 28.69 12.40 2.91
N TYR A 105 29.68 11.50 2.90
CA TYR A 105 31.01 11.87 2.40
C TYR A 105 30.98 12.36 0.94
N HIS A 106 30.08 11.82 0.11
CA HIS A 106 29.86 12.26 -1.28
C HIS A 106 29.47 13.75 -1.42
N ARG A 107 28.87 14.35 -0.38
CA ARG A 107 28.49 15.78 -0.36
C ARG A 107 29.66 16.69 0.00
N ARG A 108 30.73 16.13 0.56
CA ARG A 108 31.92 16.86 0.95
C ARG A 108 32.78 17.04 -0.30
N GLN A 109 32.87 18.28 -0.77
CA GLN A 109 33.82 18.66 -1.80
C GLN A 109 35.06 19.26 -1.14
N ASP A 110 36.22 18.98 -1.72
CA ASP A 110 37.44 19.70 -1.36
C ASP A 110 37.23 21.20 -1.64
N PRO A 111 37.56 22.10 -0.69
CA PRO A 111 37.40 23.54 -0.88
C PRO A 111 38.11 24.06 -2.13
N GLU A 112 39.27 23.50 -2.49
CA GLU A 112 40.03 23.92 -3.67
C GLU A 112 39.32 23.50 -4.96
N ILE A 113 38.82 22.27 -5.02
CA ILE A 113 38.04 21.76 -6.17
C ILE A 113 36.74 22.55 -6.32
N LYS A 114 36.08 22.88 -5.20
CA LYS A 114 34.87 23.69 -5.20
C LYS A 114 35.14 25.10 -5.74
N LEU A 115 36.23 25.73 -5.29
CA LEU A 115 36.66 27.05 -5.75
C LEU A 115 36.99 27.02 -7.26
N ALA A 116 37.78 26.05 -7.71
CA ALA A 116 38.13 25.88 -9.13
C ALA A 116 36.88 25.69 -10.00
N THR A 117 35.90 24.93 -9.53
CA THR A 117 34.62 24.71 -10.22
C THR A 117 33.83 26.01 -10.35
N ILE A 118 33.78 26.83 -9.29
CA ILE A 118 33.12 28.14 -9.31
C ILE A 118 33.81 29.08 -10.32
N LEU A 119 35.15 29.15 -10.26
CA LEU A 119 35.93 29.98 -11.19
C LEU A 119 35.70 29.57 -12.65
N LYS A 120 35.66 28.26 -12.94
CA LYS A 120 35.37 27.73 -14.27
C LYS A 120 33.97 28.09 -14.77
N LYS A 121 32.97 28.19 -13.88
CA LYS A 121 31.62 28.63 -14.24
C LYS A 121 31.54 30.13 -14.52
N LEU A 122 32.36 30.92 -13.82
CA LEU A 122 32.43 32.38 -13.99
C LEU A 122 33.24 32.79 -15.23
N GLN A 123 34.16 31.94 -15.69
CA GLN A 123 34.84 32.15 -16.97
C GLN A 123 33.81 32.10 -18.11
N ARG A 124 33.71 33.21 -18.86
CA ARG A 124 32.97 33.22 -20.12
C ARG A 124 33.70 32.31 -21.10
N LYS A 125 33.00 31.30 -21.62
CA LYS A 125 33.54 30.48 -22.69
C LYS A 125 33.68 31.35 -23.93
N ASP A 126 34.87 31.35 -24.53
CA ASP A 126 35.04 31.91 -25.86
C ASP A 126 34.10 31.21 -26.84
N LYS A 127 33.66 31.94 -27.87
CA LYS A 127 32.82 31.35 -28.91
C LYS A 127 33.57 30.16 -29.53
N PRO A 128 32.90 29.03 -29.79
CA PRO A 128 33.53 27.92 -30.48
C PRO A 128 34.06 28.39 -31.83
N PHE A 129 35.13 27.74 -32.30
CA PHE A 129 35.72 28.06 -33.60
C PHE A 129 34.69 27.77 -34.71
N GLU A 130 34.26 28.81 -35.42
CA GLU A 130 33.25 28.74 -36.49
C GLU A 130 33.85 28.54 -37.90
N GLY A 131 35.18 28.51 -38.03
CA GLY A 131 35.86 28.39 -39.32
C GLY A 131 36.02 26.96 -39.83
N THR A 132 36.21 26.79 -41.14
CA THR A 132 36.65 25.51 -41.72
C THR A 132 38.14 25.31 -41.37
N PRO A 133 38.52 24.22 -40.68
CA PRO A 133 39.87 24.05 -40.14
C PRO A 133 40.96 23.81 -41.20
N PHE A 134 40.57 23.62 -42.46
CA PHE A 134 41.49 23.41 -43.58
C PHE A 134 41.06 24.27 -44.77
N LYS A 135 42.04 24.88 -45.45
CA LYS A 135 41.83 25.54 -46.74
C LYS A 135 41.52 24.48 -47.81
N VAL A 136 40.47 24.70 -48.59
CA VAL A 136 40.23 24.02 -49.87
C VAL A 136 41.19 24.56 -50.93
#